data_AF-A0A399CZZ0-F1
#
_entry.id   AF-A0A399CZZ0-F1
#
_cell.length_a   1.000
_cell.length_b   1.000
_cell.length_c   1.000
_cell.angle_alpha   90.00
_cell.angle_beta   90.00
_cell.angle_gamma   90.00
#
_symmetry.space_group_name_H-M   'P 1'
#
loop_
_entity.id
_entity.type
_entity.pdbx_description
1 polymer ?
#
loop_
_entity_poly.entity_id
_entity_poly.type
_entity_poly.pdbx_seq_one_letter_code
_entity_poly.pdbx_strand_id
1 'polypeptide(L)'
;MKKHSVYLLTGLRILIGWHFLYEGIAKLITPGWSAQSYLLGSRWFFADIFHQMASSQGVMEVVDFLNVWGLILIGLSLFTGLLVRWSSVAGSILLFFYFVAYPPIPGYSFGTVTEGSYLWVNKTLIEFFVLLVFVFLPAESFFGADRLIKRWKQEKAHAPVPRTKKEKTSLQRRELLRDLISIPFLGAFAYAAYKKQKWDSFEEKFLTGKPDATTSATLKSFNFSSLNELKGQIPKGRIGDIELSRLIMGGNLIGGWAHARDLLYASELVKAYHTDERVMMTLQLAEKCGVNTILTNIAMARIINKYWHETDGKIQFISDSGQNEENIIKSVEAGASAIYFHGGVADRYVQEGKFDEISKSLELIRSYGKPAGIGGHLLETIQGCVEQGIKPDFWMKTLHHHNYWSAQTDSEQKRTVDEGYKDNIFCFNPQGTIDYMNSLEEPWIAFKIMAAGAIHPKDAVPYAFKNGADFIVMGMYDFQVVEDCNIMLDVLDSDFLKHRQRRWLA
;
A
#
# COMPACT_ATOMS: atom_id res chain seq x y z
N MET A 1 -10.15 18.82 -45.22
CA MET A 1 -10.91 18.15 -44.13
C MET A 1 -12.34 18.67 -44.09
N LYS A 2 -13.34 17.81 -43.83
CA LYS A 2 -14.72 18.25 -43.60
C LYS A 2 -14.77 19.13 -42.33
N LYS A 3 -15.67 20.12 -42.27
CA LYS A 3 -15.77 21.07 -41.14
C LYS A 3 -15.90 20.37 -39.78
N HIS A 4 -16.70 19.30 -39.70
CA HIS A 4 -16.90 18.54 -38.47
C HIS A 4 -15.62 17.88 -37.94
N SER A 5 -14.72 17.42 -38.81
CA SER A 5 -13.45 16.82 -38.41
C SER A 5 -12.53 17.81 -37.69
N VAL A 6 -12.52 19.08 -38.11
CA VAL A 6 -11.72 20.14 -37.45
C VAL A 6 -12.23 20.40 -36.03
N TYR A 7 -13.56 20.43 -35.85
CA TYR A 7 -14.15 20.61 -34.52
C TYR A 7 -13.86 19.44 -33.59
N LEU A 8 -13.98 18.21 -34.07
CA LEU A 8 -13.66 17.01 -33.28
C LEU A 8 -12.18 16.97 -32.87
N LEU A 9 -11.27 17.22 -33.80
CA LEU A 9 -9.84 17.25 -33.51
C LEU A 9 -9.46 18.38 -32.55
N THR A 10 -10.11 19.55 -32.67
CA THR A 10 -9.92 20.65 -31.73
C THR A 10 -10.44 20.29 -30.34
N GLY A 11 -11.62 19.67 -30.25
CA GLY A 11 -12.18 19.20 -28.98
C GLY A 11 -11.29 18.17 -28.31
N LEU A 12 -10.83 17.15 -29.06
CA LEU A 12 -9.92 16.13 -28.56
C LEU A 12 -8.60 16.74 -28.06
N ARG A 13 -8.03 17.69 -28.80
CA ARG A 13 -6.83 18.42 -28.38
C ARG A 13 -7.03 19.19 -27.07
N ILE A 14 -8.18 19.85 -26.91
CA ILE A 14 -8.52 20.56 -25.67
C ILE A 14 -8.69 19.58 -24.50
N LEU A 15 -9.32 18.42 -24.71
CA LEU A 15 -9.49 17.39 -23.66
C LEU A 15 -8.15 16.82 -23.18
N ILE A 16 -7.24 16.53 -24.11
CA ILE A 16 -5.88 16.07 -23.77
C ILE A 16 -5.11 17.18 -23.06
N GLY A 17 -5.18 18.42 -23.57
CA GLY A 17 -4.58 19.57 -22.92
C GLY A 17 -5.11 19.80 -21.50
N TRP A 18 -6.42 19.60 -21.29
CA TRP A 18 -7.07 19.66 -19.97
C TRP A 18 -6.48 18.62 -19.03
N HIS A 19 -6.36 17.38 -19.49
CA HIS A 19 -5.83 16.26 -18.70
C HIS A 19 -4.39 16.53 -18.26
N PHE A 20 -3.48 16.82 -19.19
CA PHE A 20 -2.08 17.16 -18.90
C PHE A 20 -1.96 18.36 -17.95
N LEU A 21 -2.72 19.42 -18.21
CA LEU A 21 -2.65 20.64 -17.40
C LEU A 21 -3.09 20.39 -15.96
N TYR A 22 -4.19 19.66 -15.77
CA TYR A 22 -4.68 19.33 -14.44
C TYR A 22 -3.73 18.39 -13.70
N GLU A 23 -3.20 17.36 -14.39
CA GLU A 23 -2.22 16.44 -13.82
C GLU A 23 -0.95 17.16 -13.33
N GLY A 24 -0.48 18.15 -14.07
CA GLY A 24 0.67 18.97 -13.67
C GLY A 24 0.35 19.90 -12.50
N ILE A 25 -0.79 20.60 -12.54
CA ILE A 25 -1.23 21.49 -11.45
C ILE A 25 -1.45 20.70 -10.16
N ALA A 26 -2.08 19.53 -10.23
CA ALA A 26 -2.31 18.67 -9.06
C ALA A 26 -1.00 18.32 -8.36
N LYS A 27 0.05 17.96 -9.12
CA LYS A 27 1.37 17.67 -8.58
C LYS A 27 2.06 18.90 -7.99
N LEU A 28 1.88 20.07 -8.62
CA LEU A 28 2.45 21.33 -8.14
C LEU A 28 1.86 21.77 -6.78
N ILE A 29 0.58 21.49 -6.53
CA ILE A 29 -0.11 21.90 -5.30
C ILE A 29 -0.03 20.85 -4.17
N THR A 30 0.34 19.60 -4.47
CA THR A 30 0.54 18.55 -3.47
C THR A 30 1.89 18.76 -2.75
N PRO A 31 1.90 19.07 -1.44
CA PRO A 31 3.15 19.26 -0.70
C PRO A 31 4.00 17.98 -0.70
N GLY A 32 5.28 18.11 -1.00
CA GLY A 32 6.22 16.98 -0.99
C GLY A 32 6.04 15.96 -2.12
N TRP A 33 5.27 16.29 -3.17
CA TRP A 33 5.11 15.38 -4.31
C TRP A 33 6.45 15.05 -4.96
N SER A 34 6.67 13.77 -5.27
CA SER A 34 7.85 13.28 -6.00
C SER A 34 7.51 12.05 -6.85
N ALA A 35 8.19 11.89 -7.98
CA ALA A 35 8.15 10.70 -8.82
C ALA A 35 9.05 9.57 -8.29
N GLN A 36 9.78 9.75 -7.18
CA GLN A 36 10.78 8.80 -6.69
C GLN A 36 10.20 7.39 -6.51
N SER A 37 9.09 7.26 -5.78
CA SER A 37 8.45 5.96 -5.52
C SER A 37 7.95 5.29 -6.81
N TYR A 38 7.49 6.09 -7.77
CA TYR A 38 7.08 5.61 -9.09
C TYR A 38 8.28 5.06 -9.87
N LEU A 39 9.43 5.74 -9.83
CA LEU A 39 10.63 5.23 -10.51
C LEU A 39 11.21 3.98 -9.82
N LEU A 40 11.21 3.93 -8.49
CA LEU A 40 11.69 2.78 -7.70
C LEU A 40 10.84 1.51 -7.83
N GLY A 41 9.60 1.63 -8.29
CA GLY A 41 8.73 0.49 -8.51
C GLY A 41 8.78 -0.04 -9.94
N SER A 42 9.50 0.61 -10.87
CA SER A 42 9.57 0.17 -12.25
C SER A 42 10.43 -1.08 -12.40
N ARG A 43 9.89 -2.13 -13.02
CA ARG A 43 10.59 -3.42 -13.19
C ARG A 43 10.84 -3.80 -14.63
N TRP A 44 10.37 -2.97 -15.57
CA TRP A 44 10.41 -3.31 -16.98
C TRP A 44 11.61 -2.71 -17.70
N PHE A 45 11.47 -2.43 -18.98
CA PHE A 45 12.52 -1.87 -19.80
C PHE A 45 12.99 -0.51 -19.22
N PHE A 46 14.29 -0.35 -19.03
CA PHE A 46 14.93 0.78 -18.32
C PHE A 46 14.79 0.84 -16.79
N ALA A 47 14.34 -0.23 -16.12
CA ALA A 47 14.28 -0.29 -14.65
C ALA A 47 15.57 0.18 -13.96
N ASP A 48 16.74 -0.29 -14.41
CA ASP A 48 18.02 0.11 -13.82
C ASP A 48 18.28 1.62 -13.94
N ILE A 49 17.91 2.22 -15.07
CA ILE A 49 18.05 3.67 -15.28
C ILE A 49 17.11 4.43 -14.35
N PHE A 50 15.85 3.98 -14.24
CA PHE A 50 14.87 4.59 -13.34
C PHE A 50 15.28 4.48 -11.87
N HIS A 51 15.80 3.32 -11.45
CA HIS A 51 16.32 3.11 -10.10
C HIS A 51 17.54 4.00 -9.82
N GLN A 52 18.47 4.12 -10.77
CA GLN A 52 19.63 5.02 -10.65
C GLN A 52 19.18 6.48 -10.53
N MET A 53 18.22 6.91 -11.35
CA MET A 53 17.65 8.26 -11.25
C MET A 53 17.01 8.49 -9.87
N ALA A 54 16.26 7.52 -9.36
CA ALA A 54 15.58 7.62 -8.07
C ALA A 54 16.51 7.57 -6.86
N SER A 55 17.72 7.03 -7.02
CA SER A 55 18.73 6.95 -5.96
C SER A 55 19.48 8.26 -5.71
N SER A 56 19.43 9.22 -6.65
CA SER A 56 20.14 10.49 -6.56
C SER A 56 19.19 11.66 -6.30
N GLN A 57 19.37 12.33 -5.15
CA GLN A 57 18.53 13.47 -4.75
C GLN A 57 18.55 14.61 -5.79
N GLY A 58 19.73 14.98 -6.29
CA GLY A 58 19.85 16.06 -7.29
C GLY A 58 19.20 15.70 -8.64
N VAL A 59 19.22 14.43 -9.04
CA VAL A 59 18.52 13.98 -10.25
C VAL A 59 17.01 14.01 -10.03
N MET A 60 16.54 13.59 -8.85
CA MET A 60 15.12 13.62 -8.51
C MET A 60 14.52 15.01 -8.52
N GLU A 61 15.22 16.02 -8.00
CA GLU A 61 14.75 17.42 -8.06
C GLU A 61 14.53 17.88 -9.52
N VAL A 62 15.43 17.50 -10.43
CA VAL A 62 15.30 17.82 -11.87
C VAL A 62 14.16 17.04 -12.50
N VAL A 63 14.02 15.75 -12.19
CA VAL A 63 12.96 14.89 -12.72
C VAL A 63 11.59 15.40 -12.28
N ASP A 64 11.43 15.71 -11.00
CA ASP A 64 10.18 16.22 -10.44
C ASP A 64 9.82 17.57 -11.05
N PHE A 65 10.80 18.47 -11.17
CA PHE A 65 10.62 19.75 -11.84
C PHE A 65 10.18 19.60 -13.29
N LEU A 66 10.91 18.79 -14.08
CA LEU A 66 10.61 18.57 -15.50
C LEU A 66 9.26 17.89 -15.68
N ASN A 67 8.89 16.97 -14.79
CA ASN A 67 7.62 16.27 -14.90
C ASN A 67 6.44 17.21 -14.61
N VAL A 68 6.49 17.94 -13.49
CA VAL A 68 5.43 18.88 -13.09
C VAL A 68 5.26 19.98 -14.16
N TRP A 69 6.35 20.68 -14.50
CA TRP A 69 6.28 21.80 -15.44
C TRP A 69 6.11 21.34 -16.88
N GLY A 70 6.64 20.18 -17.25
CA GLY A 70 6.42 19.56 -18.56
C GLY A 70 4.93 19.33 -18.80
N LEU A 71 4.24 18.68 -17.86
CA LEU A 71 2.80 18.46 -17.92
C LEU A 71 2.02 19.77 -18.05
N ILE A 72 2.36 20.80 -17.25
CA ILE A 72 1.69 22.10 -17.28
C ILE A 72 1.89 22.79 -18.64
N LEU A 73 3.12 22.88 -19.13
CA LEU A 73 3.44 23.59 -20.37
C LEU A 73 2.88 22.87 -21.60
N ILE A 74 2.98 21.54 -21.65
CA ILE A 74 2.36 20.72 -22.70
C ILE A 74 0.85 20.87 -22.64
N GLY A 75 0.25 20.77 -21.46
CA GLY A 75 -1.17 20.96 -21.23
C GLY A 75 -1.67 22.31 -21.73
N LEU A 76 -1.06 23.42 -21.31
CA LEU A 76 -1.39 24.79 -21.75
C LEU A 76 -1.26 24.96 -23.27
N SER A 77 -0.18 24.44 -23.85
CA SER A 77 0.08 24.47 -25.28
C SER A 77 -1.03 23.76 -26.08
N LEU A 78 -1.38 22.53 -25.71
CA LEU A 78 -2.43 21.76 -26.36
C LEU A 78 -3.81 22.38 -26.12
N PHE A 79 -4.06 22.91 -24.92
CA PHE A 79 -5.33 23.56 -24.58
C PHE A 79 -5.58 24.79 -25.46
N THR A 80 -4.59 25.69 -25.55
CA THR A 80 -4.67 26.94 -26.30
C THR A 80 -4.45 26.76 -27.81
N GLY A 81 -3.84 25.63 -28.21
CA GLY A 81 -3.48 25.36 -29.59
C GLY A 81 -2.25 26.14 -30.05
N LEU A 82 -1.30 26.39 -29.15
CA LEU A 82 -0.03 27.09 -29.42
C LEU A 82 1.12 26.09 -29.44
N LEU A 83 1.93 26.02 -30.49
CA LEU A 83 3.03 25.07 -30.68
C LEU A 83 2.60 23.60 -30.59
N VAL A 84 1.39 23.27 -31.09
CA VAL A 84 0.75 21.95 -30.93
C VAL A 84 1.64 20.81 -31.38
N ARG A 85 2.35 20.98 -32.51
CA ARG A 85 3.25 19.94 -33.03
C ARG A 85 4.37 19.61 -32.05
N TRP A 86 5.02 20.63 -31.49
CA TRP A 86 6.15 20.45 -30.59
C TRP A 86 5.73 19.95 -29.23
N SER A 87 4.62 20.46 -28.68
CA SER A 87 4.08 19.93 -27.42
C SER A 87 3.54 18.52 -27.56
N SER A 88 3.03 18.13 -28.74
CA SER A 88 2.63 16.75 -29.02
C SER A 88 3.84 15.82 -29.07
N VAL A 89 4.98 16.25 -29.66
CA VAL A 89 6.23 15.48 -29.59
C VAL A 89 6.69 15.31 -28.14
N ALA A 90 6.75 16.41 -27.38
CA ALA A 90 7.18 16.35 -25.98
C ALA A 90 6.24 15.50 -25.11
N GLY A 91 4.93 15.64 -25.30
CA GLY A 91 3.91 14.85 -24.60
C GLY A 91 3.96 13.38 -24.97
N SER A 92 4.18 13.04 -26.25
CA SER A 92 4.39 11.64 -26.66
C SER A 92 5.64 11.04 -26.01
N ILE A 93 6.75 11.77 -25.93
CA ILE A 93 7.96 11.29 -25.24
C ILE A 93 7.68 11.05 -23.75
N LEU A 94 6.98 11.98 -23.09
CA LEU A 94 6.63 11.85 -21.68
C LEU A 94 5.72 10.63 -21.42
N LEU A 95 4.64 10.47 -22.19
CA LEU A 95 3.73 9.33 -22.05
C LEU A 95 4.41 8.00 -22.41
N PHE A 96 5.37 8.02 -23.33
CA PHE A 96 6.18 6.85 -23.62
C PHE A 96 6.99 6.42 -22.39
N PHE A 97 7.63 7.36 -21.69
CA PHE A 97 8.33 7.03 -20.44
C PHE A 97 7.40 6.49 -19.36
N TYR A 98 6.20 7.04 -19.21
CA TYR A 98 5.19 6.49 -18.28
C TYR A 98 4.75 5.06 -18.65
N PHE A 99 4.51 4.83 -19.94
CA PHE A 99 4.12 3.51 -20.43
C PHE A 99 5.23 2.48 -20.24
N VAL A 100 6.48 2.85 -20.51
CA VAL A 100 7.64 1.97 -20.33
C VAL A 100 7.96 1.72 -18.86
N ALA A 101 7.74 2.70 -17.98
CA ALA A 101 7.90 2.51 -16.55
C ALA A 101 6.92 1.46 -15.99
N TYR A 102 5.66 1.48 -16.46
CA TYR A 102 4.59 0.59 -16.02
C TYR A 102 3.66 0.16 -17.16
N PRO A 103 4.02 -0.87 -17.92
CA PRO A 103 3.13 -1.40 -18.93
C PRO A 103 1.98 -2.18 -18.29
N PRO A 104 0.83 -2.30 -18.98
CA PRO A 104 -0.27 -3.14 -18.56
C PRO A 104 0.04 -4.63 -18.87
N ILE A 105 1.15 -5.16 -18.35
CA ILE A 105 1.59 -6.55 -18.47
C ILE A 105 1.62 -7.15 -17.07
N PRO A 106 1.12 -8.39 -16.85
CA PRO A 106 1.20 -9.06 -15.56
C PRO A 106 2.63 -9.03 -14.98
N GLY A 107 2.77 -8.65 -13.70
CA GLY A 107 4.05 -8.52 -13.00
C GLY A 107 4.78 -7.17 -13.16
N TYR A 108 4.39 -6.32 -14.13
CA TYR A 108 5.07 -5.05 -14.43
C TYR A 108 4.24 -3.78 -14.17
N SER A 109 2.95 -3.90 -13.84
CA SER A 109 2.08 -2.78 -13.44
C SER A 109 2.12 -2.49 -11.93
N PHE A 110 3.03 -3.15 -11.21
CA PHE A 110 3.00 -3.29 -9.76
C PHE A 110 3.42 -2.00 -9.03
N GLY A 111 2.53 -1.37 -8.26
CA GLY A 111 2.84 -0.10 -7.57
C GLY A 111 2.20 1.14 -8.21
N THR A 112 1.28 0.95 -9.17
CA THR A 112 0.50 2.04 -9.76
C THR A 112 -0.99 1.78 -9.61
N VAL A 113 -1.75 2.78 -9.19
CA VAL A 113 -3.21 2.65 -9.08
C VAL A 113 -3.79 2.43 -10.49
N THR A 114 -4.17 1.19 -10.80
CA THR A 114 -4.83 0.87 -12.07
C THR A 114 -6.33 1.14 -11.97
N GLU A 115 -6.82 2.09 -12.77
CA GLU A 115 -8.26 2.45 -12.83
C GLU A 115 -9.12 1.43 -13.63
N GLY A 116 -8.57 0.28 -14.03
CA GLY A 116 -9.30 -0.76 -14.77
C GLY A 116 -8.44 -1.96 -15.17
N SER A 117 -9.07 -2.92 -15.85
CA SER A 117 -8.42 -4.15 -16.33
C SER A 117 -7.92 -3.97 -17.77
N TYR A 118 -6.61 -3.95 -17.96
CA TYR A 118 -5.97 -3.77 -19.27
C TYR A 118 -5.20 -5.03 -19.67
N LEU A 119 -5.28 -5.42 -20.95
CA LEU A 119 -4.51 -6.54 -21.48
C LEU A 119 -3.14 -6.11 -22.05
N TRP A 120 -3.12 -5.06 -22.87
CA TRP A 120 -1.92 -4.48 -23.49
C TRP A 120 -2.06 -2.98 -23.74
N VAL A 121 -3.29 -2.50 -23.94
CA VAL A 121 -3.59 -1.10 -24.27
C VAL A 121 -4.26 -0.44 -23.08
N ASN A 122 -3.56 0.51 -22.45
CA ASN A 122 -4.08 1.36 -21.37
C ASN A 122 -4.33 2.79 -21.86
N LYS A 123 -4.90 3.64 -21.00
CA LYS A 123 -5.20 5.05 -21.32
C LYS A 123 -3.96 5.82 -21.80
N THR A 124 -2.81 5.58 -21.16
CA THR A 124 -1.52 6.20 -21.49
C THR A 124 -1.11 5.91 -22.94
N LEU A 125 -1.22 4.64 -23.36
CA LEU A 125 -0.87 4.23 -24.72
C LEU A 125 -1.82 4.83 -25.76
N ILE A 126 -3.13 4.89 -25.46
CA ILE A 126 -4.10 5.52 -26.35
C ILE A 126 -3.78 7.01 -26.54
N GLU A 127 -3.55 7.74 -25.44
CA GLU A 127 -3.24 9.17 -25.49
C GLU A 127 -1.90 9.44 -26.19
N PHE A 128 -0.89 8.58 -25.99
CA PHE A 128 0.37 8.60 -26.72
C PHE A 128 0.17 8.57 -28.24
N PHE A 129 -0.63 7.63 -28.75
CA PHE A 129 -0.90 7.52 -30.19
C PHE A 129 -1.73 8.69 -30.71
N VAL A 130 -2.64 9.26 -29.91
CA VAL A 130 -3.38 10.47 -30.32
C VAL A 130 -2.43 11.66 -30.46
N LEU A 131 -1.49 11.85 -29.53
CA LEU A 131 -0.46 12.89 -29.66
C LEU A 131 0.42 12.67 -30.89
N LEU A 132 0.81 11.43 -31.21
CA LEU A 132 1.53 11.13 -32.45
C LEU A 132 0.74 11.56 -33.70
N VAL A 133 -0.57 11.36 -33.72
CA VAL A 133 -1.43 11.87 -34.82
C VAL A 133 -1.33 13.40 -34.91
N PHE A 134 -1.34 14.12 -33.79
CA PHE A 134 -1.22 15.58 -33.77
C PHE A 134 0.13 16.09 -34.27
N VAL A 135 1.22 15.32 -34.12
CA VAL A 135 2.55 15.67 -34.67
C VAL A 135 2.51 15.80 -36.20
N PHE A 136 1.79 14.90 -36.88
CA PHE A 136 1.75 14.85 -38.34
C PHE A 136 0.65 15.70 -38.97
N LEU A 137 -0.35 16.13 -38.19
CA LEU A 137 -1.42 16.97 -38.69
C LEU A 137 -0.95 18.44 -38.89
N PRO A 138 -1.37 19.11 -39.97
CA PRO A 138 -1.07 20.51 -40.16
C PRO A 138 -1.84 21.38 -39.16
N ALA A 139 -1.29 22.55 -38.80
CA ALA A 139 -1.91 23.49 -37.87
C ALA A 139 -3.33 23.94 -38.28
N GLU A 140 -3.67 23.85 -39.58
CA GLU A 140 -4.99 24.17 -40.13
C GLU A 140 -6.07 23.15 -39.78
N SER A 141 -5.68 21.94 -39.38
CA SER A 141 -6.58 20.88 -38.92
C SER A 141 -7.22 21.17 -37.57
N PHE A 142 -6.77 22.24 -36.88
CA PHE A 142 -7.26 22.65 -35.58
C PHE A 142 -7.67 24.13 -35.61
N PHE A 143 -8.56 24.51 -34.69
CA PHE A 143 -8.72 25.91 -34.30
C PHE A 143 -7.83 26.21 -33.09
N GLY A 144 -7.14 27.35 -33.08
CA GLY A 144 -6.24 27.71 -31.98
C GLY A 144 -5.19 28.76 -32.37
N ALA A 145 -4.30 29.06 -31.41
CA ALA A 145 -3.29 30.10 -31.55
C ALA A 145 -2.35 29.91 -32.76
N ASP A 146 -1.92 28.69 -33.07
CA ASP A 146 -1.02 28.40 -34.20
C ASP A 146 -1.64 28.81 -35.54
N ARG A 147 -2.93 28.53 -35.72
CA ARG A 147 -3.68 28.90 -36.91
C ARG A 147 -3.85 30.41 -37.02
N LEU A 148 -4.11 31.08 -35.89
CA LEU A 148 -4.21 32.54 -35.82
C LEU A 148 -2.87 33.21 -36.20
N ILE A 149 -1.75 32.72 -35.64
CA ILE A 149 -0.40 33.24 -35.92
C ILE A 149 -0.05 33.03 -37.39
N LYS A 150 -0.33 31.86 -37.96
CA LYS A 150 -0.06 31.56 -39.38
C LYS A 150 -0.84 32.51 -40.30
N ARG A 151 -2.12 32.73 -40.02
CA ARG A 151 -2.98 33.67 -40.76
C ARG A 151 -2.46 35.10 -40.67
N TRP A 152 -2.11 35.55 -39.48
CA TRP A 152 -1.56 36.89 -39.28
C TRP A 152 -0.25 37.12 -40.04
N LYS A 153 0.63 36.11 -40.09
CA LYS A 153 1.86 36.16 -40.90
C LYS A 153 1.57 36.22 -42.41
N GLN A 154 0.57 35.45 -42.89
CA GLN A 154 0.17 35.44 -44.31
C GLN A 154 -0.53 36.74 -44.73
N GLU A 155 -1.38 37.33 -43.89
CA GLU A 155 -2.03 38.62 -44.16
C GLU A 155 -1.00 39.76 -44.26
N LYS A 156 0.04 39.74 -43.42
CA LYS A 156 1.15 40.71 -43.49
C LYS A 156 2.02 40.57 -44.75
N ALA A 157 2.16 39.36 -45.28
CA ALA A 157 3.01 39.09 -46.44
C ALA A 157 2.36 39.46 -47.79
N HIS A 158 1.08 39.85 -47.83
CA HIS A 158 0.30 40.04 -49.07
C HIS A 158 -0.30 41.46 -49.25
N ALA A 159 0.23 42.49 -48.61
CA ALA A 159 -0.11 43.87 -48.96
C ALA A 159 0.80 44.35 -50.12
N PRO A 160 0.29 44.89 -51.26
CA PRO A 160 -0.76 45.93 -51.33
C PRO A 160 -1.81 45.82 -52.48
N VAL A 161 -2.69 46.84 -52.54
CA VAL A 161 -3.69 47.30 -53.57
C VAL A 161 -5.14 47.27 -53.03
N PRO A 162 -5.88 48.41 -53.06
CA PRO A 162 -7.20 48.51 -52.44
C PRO A 162 -8.23 47.74 -53.25
N ARG A 163 -8.78 46.66 -52.68
CA ARG A 163 -10.01 46.02 -53.17
C ARG A 163 -11.18 46.43 -52.29
N THR A 164 -12.24 46.85 -52.97
CA THR A 164 -13.57 47.23 -52.47
C THR A 164 -13.99 46.46 -51.21
N LYS A 165 -14.13 47.20 -50.11
CA LYS A 165 -14.63 46.72 -48.81
C LYS A 165 -16.17 46.68 -48.85
N LYS A 166 -16.79 45.51 -48.65
CA LYS A 166 -18.05 45.43 -47.87
C LYS A 166 -18.49 44.04 -47.35
N GLU A 167 -17.92 42.91 -47.77
CA GLU A 167 -18.36 41.58 -47.25
C GLU A 167 -17.35 40.76 -46.41
N LYS A 168 -16.05 41.11 -46.42
CA LYS A 168 -15.00 40.27 -45.77
C LYS A 168 -14.97 40.31 -44.23
N THR A 169 -15.53 41.34 -43.60
CA THR A 169 -15.39 41.58 -42.15
C THR A 169 -16.16 40.59 -41.28
N SER A 170 -17.35 40.13 -41.71
CA SER A 170 -18.17 39.19 -40.92
C SER A 170 -17.56 37.78 -40.89
N LEU A 171 -16.98 37.35 -42.00
CA LEU A 171 -16.29 36.06 -42.14
C LEU A 171 -14.99 36.04 -41.33
N GLN A 172 -14.19 37.10 -41.36
CA GLN A 172 -12.98 37.22 -40.54
C GLN A 172 -13.27 37.18 -39.03
N ARG A 173 -14.32 37.90 -38.57
CA ARG A 173 -14.74 37.85 -37.15
C ARG A 173 -15.15 36.45 -36.71
N ARG A 174 -15.95 35.75 -37.53
CA ARG A 174 -16.37 34.37 -37.25
C ARG A 174 -15.19 33.40 -37.17
N GLU A 175 -14.18 33.61 -38.00
CA GLU A 175 -12.98 32.79 -37.99
C GLU A 175 -12.09 33.05 -36.78
N LEU A 176 -11.92 34.32 -36.39
CA LEU A 176 -11.22 34.68 -35.16
C LEU A 176 -11.90 34.08 -33.92
N LEU A 177 -13.24 34.14 -33.84
CA LEU A 177 -13.99 33.52 -32.76
C LEU A 177 -13.80 31.99 -32.70
N ARG A 178 -13.65 31.33 -33.85
CA ARG A 178 -13.34 29.89 -33.89
C ARG A 178 -11.93 29.61 -33.39
N ASP A 179 -10.95 30.43 -33.76
CA ASP A 179 -9.57 30.25 -33.30
C ASP A 179 -9.41 30.55 -31.78
N LEU A 180 -10.36 31.27 -31.17
CA LEU A 180 -10.44 31.51 -29.73
C LEU A 180 -11.36 30.54 -28.96
N ILE A 181 -11.75 29.42 -29.59
CA ILE A 181 -12.68 28.45 -28.99
C ILE A 181 -12.22 27.90 -27.64
N SER A 182 -10.92 27.94 -27.33
CA SER A 182 -10.35 27.48 -26.06
C SER A 182 -10.64 28.39 -24.86
N ILE A 183 -10.97 29.68 -25.06
CA ILE A 183 -11.14 30.65 -23.96
C ILE A 183 -12.27 30.25 -23.00
N PRO A 184 -13.50 29.92 -23.45
CA PRO A 184 -14.57 29.49 -22.54
C PRO A 184 -14.20 28.23 -21.76
N PHE A 185 -13.51 27.27 -22.40
CA PHE A 185 -13.05 26.05 -21.73
C PHE A 185 -11.98 26.34 -20.70
N LEU A 186 -11.10 27.33 -20.92
CA LEU A 186 -10.08 27.72 -19.96
C LEU A 186 -10.70 28.37 -18.71
N GLY A 187 -11.77 29.17 -18.91
CA GLY A 187 -12.59 29.67 -17.81
C GLY A 187 -13.27 28.55 -17.02
N ALA A 188 -13.85 27.56 -17.72
CA ALA A 188 -14.44 26.38 -17.09
C ALA A 188 -13.40 25.54 -16.34
N PHE A 189 -12.18 25.40 -16.89
CA PHE A 189 -11.04 24.74 -16.25
C PHE A 189 -10.67 25.41 -14.94
N ALA A 190 -10.41 26.72 -14.98
CA ALA A 190 -10.03 27.48 -13.80
C ALA A 190 -11.12 27.40 -12.71
N TYR A 191 -12.39 27.49 -13.09
CA TYR A 191 -13.51 27.32 -12.16
C TYR A 191 -13.58 25.91 -11.56
N ALA A 192 -13.42 24.87 -12.37
CA ALA A 192 -13.45 23.48 -11.91
C ALA A 192 -12.28 23.17 -10.96
N ALA A 193 -11.07 23.58 -11.33
CA ALA A 193 -9.87 23.44 -10.50
C ALA A 193 -10.01 24.20 -9.17
N TYR A 194 -10.48 25.45 -9.20
CA TYR A 194 -10.73 26.24 -7.99
C TYR A 194 -11.80 25.61 -7.09
N LYS A 195 -12.92 25.15 -7.67
CA LYS A 195 -14.00 24.53 -6.89
C LYS A 195 -13.53 23.23 -6.23
N LYS A 196 -12.74 22.42 -6.94
CA LYS A 196 -12.15 21.20 -6.40
C LYS A 196 -11.16 21.50 -5.27
N GLN A 197 -10.23 22.41 -5.48
CA GLN A 197 -9.28 22.83 -4.43
C GLN A 197 -9.99 23.44 -3.21
N LYS A 198 -11.06 24.22 -3.42
CA LYS A 198 -11.87 24.77 -2.32
C LYS A 198 -12.58 23.66 -1.55
N TRP A 199 -13.02 22.60 -2.21
CA TRP A 199 -13.62 21.43 -1.57
C TRP A 199 -12.58 20.70 -0.71
N ASP A 200 -11.41 20.42 -1.27
CA ASP A 200 -10.30 19.75 -0.56
C ASP A 200 -9.82 20.60 0.63
N SER A 201 -9.67 21.91 0.46
CA SER A 201 -9.30 22.86 1.53
C SER A 201 -10.40 23.02 2.59
N PHE A 202 -11.67 22.91 2.20
CA PHE A 202 -12.79 22.89 3.14
C PHE A 202 -12.70 21.62 3.98
N GLU A 203 -12.61 20.45 3.37
CA GLU A 203 -12.41 19.18 4.06
C GLU A 203 -11.21 19.22 5.01
N GLU A 204 -10.04 19.67 4.53
CA GLU A 204 -8.85 19.86 5.36
C GLU A 204 -9.11 20.83 6.53
N LYS A 205 -9.67 22.01 6.28
CA LYS A 205 -9.97 23.01 7.33
C LYS A 205 -10.93 22.48 8.40
N PHE A 206 -11.92 21.66 8.03
CA PHE A 206 -12.89 21.08 8.97
C PHE A 206 -12.34 19.83 9.68
N LEU A 207 -11.43 19.08 9.06
CA LEU A 207 -10.71 17.96 9.70
C LEU A 207 -9.57 18.44 10.62
N THR A 208 -8.90 19.57 10.30
CA THR A 208 -7.86 20.19 11.13
C THR A 208 -8.41 21.15 12.19
N GLY A 209 -9.65 21.63 12.03
CA GLY A 209 -10.34 22.45 13.01
C GLY A 209 -10.41 21.72 14.36
N LYS A 210 -10.27 22.44 15.48
CA LYS A 210 -10.55 21.86 16.81
C LYS A 210 -12.04 21.50 16.85
N PRO A 211 -12.41 20.20 16.94
CA PRO A 211 -13.80 19.84 17.19
C PRO A 211 -14.19 20.33 18.58
N ASP A 212 -15.43 20.78 18.75
CA ASP A 212 -15.97 21.20 20.06
C ASP A 212 -15.98 20.07 21.11
N ALA A 213 -15.75 18.83 20.68
CA ALA A 213 -15.44 17.69 21.54
C ALA A 213 -14.37 16.82 20.87
N THR A 214 -13.17 16.78 21.45
CA THR A 214 -12.14 15.79 21.08
C THR A 214 -12.43 14.48 21.82
N THR A 215 -13.07 13.51 21.14
CA THR A 215 -12.87 12.11 21.49
C THR A 215 -11.48 11.72 20.99
N SER A 216 -10.70 11.01 21.82
CA SER A 216 -9.25 10.82 21.70
C SER A 216 -8.74 10.10 20.44
N ALA A 217 -9.59 9.85 19.44
CA ALA A 217 -9.31 9.02 18.27
C ALA A 217 -9.46 9.74 16.91
N THR A 218 -9.62 11.06 16.87
CA THR A 218 -9.63 11.78 15.57
C THR A 218 -8.22 12.20 15.19
N LEU A 219 -7.54 11.38 14.37
CA LEU A 219 -6.27 11.74 13.73
C LEU A 219 -6.49 12.95 12.82
N LYS A 220 -5.86 14.09 13.14
CA LYS A 220 -6.05 15.37 12.42
C LYS A 220 -5.17 15.55 11.19
N SER A 221 -4.22 14.65 10.96
CA SER A 221 -3.31 14.65 9.81
C SER A 221 -2.76 13.25 9.59
N PHE A 222 -2.85 12.74 8.36
CA PHE A 222 -2.25 11.48 7.95
C PHE A 222 -0.83 11.74 7.41
N ASN A 223 0.15 11.88 8.30
CA ASN A 223 1.56 11.83 7.91
C ASN A 223 2.04 10.40 8.11
N PHE A 224 2.12 9.62 7.03
CA PHE A 224 2.61 8.25 7.07
C PHE A 224 4.11 8.22 6.86
N SER A 225 4.81 7.41 7.66
CA SER A 225 6.25 7.30 7.57
C SER A 225 6.66 6.66 6.24
N SER A 226 7.59 7.29 5.54
CA SER A 226 8.11 6.81 4.24
C SER A 226 9.35 5.94 4.41
N LEU A 227 9.71 5.13 3.41
CA LEU A 227 10.92 4.30 3.45
C LEU A 227 12.21 5.09 3.72
N ASN A 228 12.24 6.38 3.37
CA ASN A 228 13.40 7.25 3.64
C ASN A 228 13.57 7.57 5.14
N GLU A 229 12.54 7.34 5.95
CA GLU A 229 12.52 7.55 7.41
C GLU A 229 12.75 6.25 8.18
N LEU A 230 13.01 5.14 7.49
CA LEU A 230 13.35 3.86 8.12
C LEU A 230 14.71 3.97 8.83
N LYS A 231 14.74 3.68 10.13
CA LYS A 231 15.93 3.80 10.97
C LYS A 231 16.96 2.69 10.76
N GLY A 232 16.54 1.53 10.25
CA GLY A 232 17.39 0.35 10.08
C GLY A 232 16.62 -0.85 9.56
N GLN A 233 17.31 -1.99 9.42
CA GLN A 233 16.70 -3.27 9.04
C GLN A 233 16.30 -4.05 10.30
N ILE A 234 15.13 -4.69 10.28
CA ILE A 234 14.67 -5.49 11.41
C ILE A 234 15.65 -6.64 11.72
N PRO A 235 16.15 -6.73 12.97
CA PRO A 235 17.01 -7.83 13.40
C PRO A 235 16.30 -9.19 13.33
N LYS A 236 17.10 -10.24 13.19
CA LYS A 236 16.61 -11.60 13.02
C LYS A 236 17.03 -12.51 14.18
N GLY A 237 16.28 -13.58 14.37
CA GLY A 237 16.58 -14.70 15.25
C GLY A 237 16.39 -16.03 14.52
N ARG A 238 16.64 -17.14 15.20
CA ARG A 238 16.57 -18.49 14.61
C ARG A 238 15.71 -19.45 15.41
N ILE A 239 14.82 -20.16 14.71
CA ILE A 239 14.08 -21.31 15.26
C ILE A 239 14.56 -22.53 14.49
N GLY A 240 15.37 -23.39 15.10
CA GLY A 240 16.07 -24.45 14.37
C GLY A 240 16.92 -23.86 13.23
N ASP A 241 16.66 -24.31 12.00
CA ASP A 241 17.41 -23.87 10.81
C ASP A 241 16.82 -22.65 10.09
N ILE A 242 15.61 -22.21 10.48
CA ILE A 242 14.95 -21.05 9.85
C ILE A 242 15.33 -19.74 10.54
N GLU A 243 15.70 -18.75 9.74
CA GLU A 243 16.03 -17.40 10.21
C GLU A 243 14.81 -16.49 10.01
N LEU A 244 14.29 -15.93 11.09
CA LEU A 244 13.06 -15.13 11.10
C LEU A 244 13.37 -13.71 11.60
N SER A 245 12.73 -12.70 11.02
CA SER A 245 12.73 -11.35 11.57
C SER A 245 12.02 -11.35 12.93
N ARG A 246 12.59 -10.65 13.92
CA ARG A 246 12.01 -10.53 15.27
C ARG A 246 10.60 -9.91 15.26
N LEU A 247 10.25 -9.18 14.19
CA LEU A 247 8.90 -8.80 13.83
C LEU A 247 8.40 -9.69 12.69
N ILE A 248 7.28 -10.37 12.92
CA ILE A 248 6.57 -11.19 11.94
C ILE A 248 5.29 -10.46 11.54
N MET A 249 5.02 -10.35 10.24
CA MET A 249 3.78 -9.74 9.76
C MET A 249 2.59 -10.67 10.03
N GLY A 250 1.51 -10.15 10.60
CA GLY A 250 0.28 -10.89 10.86
C GLY A 250 -0.71 -10.78 9.71
N GLY A 251 -1.13 -11.92 9.15
CA GLY A 251 -2.02 -11.99 7.98
C GLY A 251 -3.52 -11.89 8.26
N ASN A 252 -3.96 -11.65 9.51
CA ASN A 252 -5.39 -11.63 9.82
C ASN A 252 -6.15 -10.53 9.05
N LEU A 253 -5.53 -9.36 8.88
CA LEU A 253 -6.12 -8.24 8.16
C LEU A 253 -6.31 -8.56 6.66
N ILE A 254 -5.38 -9.31 6.04
CA ILE A 254 -5.50 -9.79 4.65
C ILE A 254 -6.75 -10.67 4.49
N GLY A 255 -7.03 -11.48 5.51
CA GLY A 255 -8.20 -12.34 5.59
C GLY A 255 -9.53 -11.61 5.78
N GLY A 256 -9.50 -10.36 6.29
CA GLY A 256 -10.69 -9.63 6.72
C GLY A 256 -11.08 -9.89 8.19
N TRP A 257 -10.24 -10.58 8.97
CA TRP A 257 -10.52 -10.86 10.38
C TRP A 257 -10.11 -9.68 11.26
N ALA A 258 -10.98 -8.68 11.36
CA ALA A 258 -10.71 -7.42 12.07
C ALA A 258 -10.77 -7.54 13.60
N HIS A 259 -11.46 -8.54 14.15
CA HIS A 259 -11.68 -8.71 15.59
C HIS A 259 -12.30 -7.46 16.26
N ALA A 260 -13.27 -6.86 15.58
CA ALA A 260 -13.80 -5.54 15.92
C ALA A 260 -15.01 -5.57 16.87
N ARG A 261 -15.13 -6.62 17.71
CA ARG A 261 -16.27 -6.83 18.62
C ARG A 261 -17.62 -6.83 17.89
N ASP A 262 -18.42 -5.80 18.10
CA ASP A 262 -19.78 -5.59 17.58
C ASP A 262 -19.84 -4.65 16.36
N LEU A 263 -18.69 -4.19 15.86
CA LEU A 263 -18.62 -3.39 14.63
C LEU A 263 -18.79 -4.26 13.38
N LEU A 264 -20.05 -4.44 12.97
CA LEU A 264 -20.46 -5.34 11.88
C LEU A 264 -19.71 -5.10 10.55
N TYR A 265 -19.43 -3.85 10.20
CA TYR A 265 -18.82 -3.49 8.91
C TYR A 265 -17.29 -3.55 8.92
N ALA A 266 -16.64 -3.71 10.08
CA ALA A 266 -15.19 -3.56 10.17
C ALA A 266 -14.46 -4.64 9.36
N SER A 267 -14.88 -5.90 9.49
CA SER A 267 -14.31 -7.01 8.72
C SER A 267 -14.48 -6.83 7.21
N GLU A 268 -15.64 -6.33 6.77
CA GLU A 268 -15.90 -6.04 5.35
C GLU A 268 -15.03 -4.89 4.84
N LEU A 269 -14.88 -3.82 5.63
CA LEU A 269 -14.01 -2.70 5.30
C LEU A 269 -12.55 -3.13 5.19
N VAL A 270 -12.06 -3.88 6.18
CA VAL A 270 -10.70 -4.44 6.18
C VAL A 270 -10.49 -5.33 4.95
N LYS A 271 -11.48 -6.14 4.59
CA LYS A 271 -11.41 -7.00 3.41
C LYS A 271 -11.40 -6.21 2.11
N ALA A 272 -12.25 -5.19 1.99
CA ALA A 272 -12.31 -4.32 0.82
C ALA A 272 -11.02 -3.51 0.62
N TYR A 273 -10.35 -3.16 1.73
CA TYR A 273 -9.06 -2.48 1.70
C TYR A 273 -7.94 -3.38 1.17
N HIS A 274 -7.87 -4.65 1.60
CA HIS A 274 -6.78 -5.57 1.26
C HIS A 274 -6.98 -6.25 -0.11
N THR A 275 -6.86 -5.48 -1.18
CA THR A 275 -6.76 -6.03 -2.54
C THR A 275 -5.46 -6.81 -2.71
N ASP A 276 -5.43 -7.79 -3.63
CA ASP A 276 -4.21 -8.56 -3.93
C ASP A 276 -2.99 -7.66 -4.18
N GLU A 277 -3.15 -6.59 -4.97
CA GLU A 277 -2.08 -5.63 -5.26
C GLU A 277 -1.59 -4.94 -3.98
N ARG A 278 -2.50 -4.42 -3.15
CA ARG A 278 -2.14 -3.77 -1.89
C ARG A 278 -1.42 -4.72 -0.95
N VAL A 279 -1.93 -5.94 -0.79
CA VAL A 279 -1.30 -6.96 0.05
C VAL A 279 0.13 -7.21 -0.42
N MET A 280 0.34 -7.44 -1.71
CA MET A 280 1.68 -7.67 -2.26
C MET A 280 2.59 -6.44 -2.11
N MET A 281 2.07 -5.20 -2.21
CA MET A 281 2.85 -3.97 -1.96
C MET A 281 3.27 -3.88 -0.49
N THR A 282 2.37 -4.22 0.42
CA THR A 282 2.66 -4.30 1.86
C THR A 282 3.74 -5.34 2.16
N LEU A 283 3.73 -6.50 1.50
CA LEU A 283 4.78 -7.53 1.64
C LEU A 283 6.14 -7.01 1.17
N GLN A 284 6.20 -6.33 0.00
CA GLN A 284 7.45 -5.73 -0.49
C GLN A 284 7.99 -4.65 0.44
N LEU A 285 7.09 -3.81 0.96
CA LEU A 285 7.44 -2.77 1.91
C LEU A 285 8.03 -3.39 3.19
N ALA A 286 7.40 -4.45 3.71
CA ALA A 286 7.88 -5.19 4.86
C ALA A 286 9.27 -5.79 4.60
N GLU A 287 9.50 -6.41 3.44
CA GLU A 287 10.83 -6.94 3.07
C GLU A 287 11.89 -5.84 2.98
N LYS A 288 11.56 -4.66 2.46
CA LYS A 288 12.46 -3.50 2.45
C LYS A 288 12.79 -2.99 3.85
N CYS A 289 11.92 -3.22 4.83
CA CYS A 289 12.18 -2.93 6.25
C CYS A 289 12.98 -4.04 6.95
N GLY A 290 13.24 -5.17 6.29
CA GLY A 290 13.95 -6.32 6.86
C GLY A 290 13.03 -7.38 7.48
N VAL A 291 11.71 -7.19 7.42
CA VAL A 291 10.73 -8.22 7.80
C VAL A 291 10.75 -9.31 6.74
N ASN A 292 11.09 -10.53 7.13
CA ASN A 292 11.26 -11.64 6.19
C ASN A 292 10.20 -12.74 6.34
N THR A 293 9.20 -12.54 7.21
CA THR A 293 8.23 -13.59 7.56
C THR A 293 6.83 -13.01 7.74
N ILE A 294 5.84 -13.71 7.17
CA ILE A 294 4.41 -13.51 7.43
C ILE A 294 3.80 -14.76 8.05
N LEU A 295 2.89 -14.58 9.01
CA LEU A 295 2.10 -15.63 9.62
C LEU A 295 0.63 -15.50 9.17
N THR A 296 0.09 -16.56 8.57
CA THR A 296 -1.32 -16.60 8.14
C THR A 296 -1.81 -18.05 7.96
N ASN A 297 -3.01 -18.24 7.43
CA ASN A 297 -3.56 -19.56 7.11
C ASN A 297 -3.41 -19.93 5.64
N ILE A 298 -3.64 -21.22 5.35
CA ILE A 298 -3.55 -21.79 4.02
C ILE A 298 -4.46 -21.12 2.98
N ALA A 299 -5.59 -20.50 3.38
CA ALA A 299 -6.45 -19.80 2.43
C ALA A 299 -5.77 -18.56 1.85
N MET A 300 -4.88 -17.93 2.63
CA MET A 300 -4.09 -16.77 2.19
C MET A 300 -2.79 -17.19 1.46
N ALA A 301 -2.44 -18.48 1.43
CA ALA A 301 -1.26 -18.93 0.70
C ALA A 301 -1.34 -18.63 -0.81
N ARG A 302 -2.55 -18.48 -1.38
CA ARG A 302 -2.71 -18.05 -2.78
C ARG A 302 -2.02 -16.71 -3.07
N ILE A 303 -2.10 -15.74 -2.13
CA ILE A 303 -1.59 -14.40 -2.37
C ILE A 303 -0.08 -14.34 -2.14
N ILE A 304 0.43 -15.18 -1.24
CA ILE A 304 1.87 -15.37 -1.03
C ILE A 304 2.50 -16.04 -2.26
N ASN A 305 1.89 -17.10 -2.79
CA ASN A 305 2.37 -17.76 -4.01
C ASN A 305 2.31 -16.81 -5.21
N LYS A 306 1.22 -16.04 -5.35
CA LYS A 306 1.12 -15.00 -6.38
C LYS A 306 2.23 -13.95 -6.23
N TYR A 307 2.53 -13.55 -5.00
CA TYR A 307 3.63 -12.64 -4.69
C TYR A 307 4.99 -13.21 -5.13
N TRP A 308 5.31 -14.45 -4.80
CA TRP A 308 6.56 -15.10 -5.22
C TRP A 308 6.64 -15.34 -6.74
N HIS A 309 5.51 -15.55 -7.41
CA HIS A 309 5.49 -15.79 -8.86
C HIS A 309 5.56 -14.51 -9.68
N GLU A 310 4.85 -13.46 -9.27
CA GLU A 310 4.76 -12.19 -10.00
C GLU A 310 5.88 -11.21 -9.62
N THR A 311 6.68 -11.53 -8.60
CA THR A 311 7.73 -10.66 -8.06
C THR A 311 8.95 -11.46 -7.62
N ASP A 312 10.09 -10.80 -7.38
CA ASP A 312 11.28 -11.43 -6.78
C ASP A 312 11.23 -11.51 -5.23
N GLY A 313 10.03 -11.38 -4.65
CA GLY A 313 9.80 -11.42 -3.21
C GLY A 313 10.21 -12.75 -2.59
N LYS A 314 10.70 -12.71 -1.34
CA LYS A 314 11.27 -13.87 -0.64
C LYS A 314 10.69 -14.06 0.76
N ILE A 315 9.58 -13.39 1.05
CA ILE A 315 8.97 -13.46 2.38
C ILE A 315 8.61 -14.91 2.71
N GLN A 316 9.04 -15.38 3.87
CA GLN A 316 8.74 -16.70 4.40
C GLN A 316 7.31 -16.74 4.94
N PHE A 317 6.71 -17.92 4.90
CA PHE A 317 5.33 -18.13 5.33
C PHE A 317 5.28 -19.10 6.51
N ILE A 318 4.72 -18.66 7.64
CA ILE A 318 4.35 -19.54 8.76
C ILE A 318 2.85 -19.81 8.67
N SER A 319 2.50 -21.09 8.54
CA SER A 319 1.10 -21.53 8.50
C SER A 319 0.56 -21.77 9.91
N ASP A 320 -0.61 -21.23 10.22
CA ASP A 320 -1.36 -21.53 11.44
C ASP A 320 -2.22 -22.80 11.35
N SER A 321 -2.17 -23.51 10.23
CA SER A 321 -3.14 -24.56 9.89
C SER A 321 -2.63 -25.97 10.25
N GLY A 322 -2.01 -26.13 11.43
CA GLY A 322 -1.39 -27.39 11.87
C GLY A 322 -2.30 -28.40 12.58
N GLN A 323 -3.62 -28.27 12.50
CA GLN A 323 -4.56 -29.05 13.32
C GLN A 323 -4.99 -30.42 12.76
N ASN A 324 -4.68 -30.72 11.50
CA ASN A 324 -4.97 -32.02 10.89
C ASN A 324 -4.04 -32.28 9.68
N GLU A 325 -3.96 -33.55 9.28
CA GLU A 325 -3.09 -34.01 8.19
C GLU A 325 -3.33 -33.27 6.87
N GLU A 326 -4.59 -33.10 6.46
CA GLU A 326 -4.94 -32.42 5.21
C GLU A 326 -4.40 -30.99 5.16
N ASN A 327 -4.58 -30.22 6.24
CA ASN A 327 -4.13 -28.84 6.31
C ASN A 327 -2.61 -28.72 6.44
N ILE A 328 -1.96 -29.68 7.10
CA ILE A 328 -0.49 -29.77 7.17
C ILE A 328 0.07 -30.00 5.77
N ILE A 329 -0.45 -30.99 5.03
CA ILE A 329 -0.03 -31.29 3.65
C ILE A 329 -0.22 -30.05 2.76
N LYS A 330 -1.39 -29.42 2.80
CA LYS A 330 -1.65 -28.18 2.04
C LYS A 330 -0.70 -27.04 2.41
N SER A 331 -0.32 -26.92 3.69
CA SER A 331 0.65 -25.92 4.13
C SER A 331 2.03 -26.19 3.55
N VAL A 332 2.47 -27.45 3.51
CA VAL A 332 3.75 -27.87 2.92
C VAL A 332 3.74 -27.61 1.41
N GLU A 333 2.70 -28.05 0.70
CA GLU A 333 2.53 -27.84 -0.74
C GLU A 333 2.52 -26.35 -1.12
N ALA A 334 1.92 -25.51 -0.27
CA ALA A 334 1.86 -24.08 -0.47
C ALA A 334 3.15 -23.32 -0.10
N GLY A 335 4.20 -24.03 0.32
CA GLY A 335 5.53 -23.47 0.58
C GLY A 335 5.77 -22.96 2.01
N ALA A 336 5.02 -23.41 3.01
CA ALA A 336 5.23 -22.99 4.39
C ALA A 336 6.66 -23.32 4.88
N SER A 337 7.26 -22.35 5.56
CA SER A 337 8.58 -22.43 6.20
C SER A 337 8.50 -23.03 7.60
N ALA A 338 7.40 -22.80 8.31
CA ALA A 338 7.03 -23.46 9.56
C ALA A 338 5.51 -23.62 9.65
N ILE A 339 5.04 -24.53 10.51
CA ILE A 339 3.61 -24.79 10.71
C ILE A 339 3.37 -24.86 12.22
N TYR A 340 2.29 -24.26 12.71
CA TYR A 340 1.90 -24.40 14.11
C TYR A 340 0.43 -24.79 14.27
N PHE A 341 0.13 -25.45 15.38
CA PHE A 341 -1.23 -25.81 15.75
C PHE A 341 -1.98 -24.55 16.23
N HIS A 342 -2.99 -24.08 15.48
CA HIS A 342 -3.69 -22.81 15.74
C HIS A 342 -4.15 -22.67 17.19
N GLY A 343 -3.91 -21.50 17.80
CA GLY A 343 -4.15 -21.29 19.23
C GLY A 343 -5.58 -21.53 19.68
N GLY A 344 -6.58 -21.03 18.95
CA GLY A 344 -7.99 -21.26 19.31
C GLY A 344 -8.44 -22.71 19.13
N VAL A 345 -7.75 -23.49 18.30
CA VAL A 345 -8.04 -24.93 18.12
C VAL A 345 -7.33 -25.72 19.21
N ALA A 346 -6.08 -25.38 19.52
CA ALA A 346 -5.33 -25.97 20.63
C ALA A 346 -6.03 -25.75 21.98
N ASP A 347 -6.53 -24.53 22.24
CA ASP A 347 -7.32 -24.23 23.44
C ASP A 347 -8.48 -25.23 23.63
N ARG A 348 -9.24 -25.48 22.55
CA ARG A 348 -10.36 -26.43 22.56
C ARG A 348 -9.89 -27.88 22.73
N TYR A 349 -8.84 -28.29 22.03
CA TYR A 349 -8.36 -29.67 22.05
C TYR A 349 -7.83 -30.05 23.44
N VAL A 350 -7.12 -29.13 24.10
CA VAL A 350 -6.65 -29.35 25.47
C VAL A 350 -7.82 -29.47 26.46
N GLN A 351 -8.85 -28.64 26.33
CA GLN A 351 -10.06 -28.77 27.17
C GLN A 351 -10.81 -30.09 26.96
N GLU A 352 -10.78 -30.62 25.74
CA GLU A 352 -11.34 -31.92 25.38
C GLU A 352 -10.40 -33.11 25.70
N GLY A 353 -9.20 -32.86 26.24
CA GLY A 353 -8.21 -33.90 26.56
C GLY A 353 -7.54 -34.54 25.34
N LYS A 354 -7.61 -33.93 24.16
CA LYS A 354 -7.11 -34.46 22.88
C LYS A 354 -5.62 -34.19 22.64
N PHE A 355 -4.79 -34.52 23.62
CA PHE A 355 -3.34 -34.30 23.56
C PHE A 355 -2.64 -35.15 22.49
N ASP A 356 -3.09 -36.40 22.29
CA ASP A 356 -2.53 -37.31 21.29
C ASP A 356 -2.62 -36.72 19.87
N GLU A 357 -3.72 -36.03 19.55
CA GLU A 357 -3.92 -35.40 18.23
C GLU A 357 -2.97 -34.21 18.01
N ILE A 358 -2.67 -33.46 19.07
CA ILE A 358 -1.65 -32.40 19.03
C ILE A 358 -0.27 -33.01 18.79
N SER A 359 0.10 -34.07 19.52
CA SER A 359 1.39 -34.76 19.37
C SER A 359 1.58 -35.32 17.95
N LYS A 360 0.58 -36.05 17.43
CA LYS A 360 0.59 -36.58 16.05
C LYS A 360 0.78 -35.47 15.02
N SER A 361 0.12 -34.33 15.22
CA SER A 361 0.24 -33.20 14.30
C SER A 361 1.65 -32.61 14.29
N LEU A 362 2.29 -32.48 15.45
CA LEU A 362 3.68 -32.02 15.54
C LEU A 362 4.66 -33.00 14.88
N GLU A 363 4.49 -34.30 15.11
CA GLU A 363 5.30 -35.35 14.49
C GLU A 363 5.16 -35.34 12.96
N LEU A 364 3.94 -35.18 12.46
CA LEU A 364 3.68 -35.08 11.02
C LEU A 364 4.35 -33.84 10.41
N ILE A 365 4.22 -32.67 11.03
CA ILE A 365 4.90 -31.43 10.56
C ILE A 365 6.42 -31.66 10.50
N ARG A 366 7.00 -32.25 11.54
CA ARG A 366 8.44 -32.56 11.60
C ARG A 366 8.86 -33.59 10.56
N SER A 367 8.00 -34.54 10.21
CA SER A 367 8.30 -35.54 9.16
C SER A 367 8.51 -34.90 7.78
N TYR A 368 7.95 -33.70 7.54
CA TYR A 368 8.21 -32.88 6.34
C TYR A 368 9.44 -31.96 6.49
N GLY A 369 10.22 -32.10 7.56
CA GLY A 369 11.41 -31.27 7.83
C GLY A 369 11.07 -29.82 8.18
N LYS A 370 9.88 -29.56 8.75
CA LYS A 370 9.43 -28.21 9.13
C LYS A 370 9.40 -28.06 10.66
N PRO A 371 9.76 -26.89 11.21
CA PRO A 371 9.52 -26.58 12.61
C PRO A 371 8.02 -26.59 12.93
N ALA A 372 7.68 -27.24 14.03
CA ALA A 372 6.32 -27.48 14.49
C ALA A 372 6.03 -26.70 15.78
N GLY A 373 5.12 -25.73 15.71
CA GLY A 373 4.73 -24.90 16.87
C GLY A 373 3.38 -25.28 17.48
N ILE A 374 3.10 -24.77 18.68
CA ILE A 374 1.76 -24.80 19.30
C ILE A 374 1.35 -23.39 19.70
N GLY A 375 0.14 -22.98 19.34
CA GLY A 375 -0.48 -21.74 19.80
C GLY A 375 -1.37 -21.91 21.03
N GLY A 376 -1.59 -20.84 21.78
CA GLY A 376 -2.62 -20.81 22.84
C GLY A 376 -3.04 -19.39 23.22
N HIS A 377 -4.35 -19.17 23.37
CA HIS A 377 -4.85 -17.98 24.06
C HIS A 377 -4.86 -18.20 25.57
N LEU A 378 -5.16 -19.44 25.98
CA LEU A 378 -5.17 -19.87 27.37
C LEU A 378 -3.78 -20.29 27.84
N LEU A 379 -3.47 -20.06 29.12
CA LEU A 379 -2.21 -20.51 29.71
C LEU A 379 -2.25 -22.03 29.93
N GLU A 380 -3.44 -22.52 30.29
CA GLU A 380 -3.76 -23.91 30.55
C GLU A 380 -3.48 -24.81 29.35
N THR A 381 -3.58 -24.28 28.13
CA THR A 381 -3.21 -24.99 26.90
C THR A 381 -1.73 -25.36 26.89
N ILE A 382 -0.88 -24.41 27.27
CA ILE A 382 0.56 -24.64 27.29
C ILE A 382 0.92 -25.56 28.45
N GLN A 383 0.36 -25.31 29.64
CA GLN A 383 0.57 -26.13 30.83
C GLN A 383 0.17 -27.58 30.58
N GLY A 384 -1.02 -27.82 30.02
CA GLY A 384 -1.50 -29.16 29.70
C GLY A 384 -0.59 -29.87 28.70
N CYS A 385 -0.12 -29.18 27.66
CA CYS A 385 0.84 -29.78 26.71
C CYS A 385 2.15 -30.17 27.40
N VAL A 386 2.71 -29.30 28.24
CA VAL A 386 3.95 -29.55 28.99
C VAL A 386 3.79 -30.71 29.98
N GLU A 387 2.66 -30.77 30.70
CA GLU A 387 2.34 -31.86 31.64
C GLU A 387 2.24 -33.23 30.95
N GLN A 388 1.79 -33.26 29.69
CA GLN A 388 1.77 -34.46 28.86
C GLN A 388 3.10 -34.73 28.14
N GLY A 389 4.14 -33.92 28.41
CA GLY A 389 5.46 -34.08 27.80
C GLY A 389 5.55 -33.65 26.33
N ILE A 390 4.54 -32.92 25.81
CA ILE A 390 4.51 -32.42 24.44
C ILE A 390 5.42 -31.20 24.33
N LYS A 391 6.46 -31.31 23.49
CA LYS A 391 7.44 -30.25 23.24
C LYS A 391 7.39 -29.77 21.80
N PRO A 392 6.95 -28.54 21.52
CA PRO A 392 7.04 -27.93 20.20
C PRO A 392 8.43 -27.34 19.94
N ASP A 393 8.71 -26.98 18.70
CA ASP A 393 9.94 -26.27 18.31
C ASP A 393 9.86 -24.76 18.66
N PHE A 394 8.65 -24.25 18.83
CA PHE A 394 8.36 -22.90 19.34
C PHE A 394 6.93 -22.81 19.86
N TRP A 395 6.69 -21.87 20.78
CA TRP A 395 5.36 -21.56 21.27
C TRP A 395 4.82 -20.26 20.66
N MET A 396 3.53 -20.24 20.39
CA MET A 396 2.76 -19.06 20.00
C MET A 396 1.84 -18.66 21.17
N LYS A 397 2.03 -17.49 21.77
CA LYS A 397 1.24 -17.09 22.96
C LYS A 397 0.72 -15.67 22.86
N THR A 398 -0.55 -15.48 23.23
CA THR A 398 -1.10 -14.13 23.43
C THR A 398 -0.43 -13.45 24.62
N LEU A 399 0.10 -12.24 24.41
CA LEU A 399 0.85 -11.52 25.44
C LEU A 399 0.56 -10.01 25.36
N HIS A 400 -0.34 -9.53 26.21
CA HIS A 400 -0.66 -8.11 26.35
C HIS A 400 -1.21 -7.81 27.75
N HIS A 401 -1.04 -6.59 28.26
CA HIS A 401 -1.65 -6.14 29.51
C HIS A 401 -3.15 -5.84 29.34
N HIS A 402 -3.85 -5.41 30.40
CA HIS A 402 -5.27 -5.00 30.35
C HIS A 402 -5.49 -3.48 30.48
N ASN A 403 -4.41 -2.69 30.45
CA ASN A 403 -4.46 -1.22 30.53
C ASN A 403 -4.99 -0.55 29.24
N TYR A 404 -6.19 -0.91 28.79
CA TYR A 404 -6.91 -0.26 27.69
C TYR A 404 -8.41 -0.29 27.93
N TRP A 405 -9.12 0.71 27.42
CA TRP A 405 -10.53 0.96 27.75
C TRP A 405 -11.44 -0.24 27.45
N SER A 406 -11.27 -0.88 26.30
CA SER A 406 -12.10 -2.02 25.89
C SER A 406 -11.86 -3.30 26.70
N ALA A 407 -10.78 -3.41 27.50
CA ALA A 407 -10.60 -4.55 28.40
C ALA A 407 -11.67 -4.57 29.49
N GLN A 408 -12.20 -3.42 29.89
CA GLN A 408 -13.08 -3.31 31.06
C GLN A 408 -14.55 -3.63 30.74
N THR A 409 -14.88 -3.92 29.49
CA THR A 409 -16.27 -4.01 29.03
C THR A 409 -16.88 -5.41 29.07
N ASP A 410 -16.11 -6.44 29.43
CA ASP A 410 -16.64 -7.80 29.60
C ASP A 410 -16.80 -8.12 31.10
N SER A 411 -18.02 -7.92 31.61
CA SER A 411 -18.37 -8.21 33.00
C SER A 411 -18.43 -9.70 33.32
N GLU A 412 -18.60 -10.56 32.31
CA GLU A 412 -18.71 -12.02 32.48
C GLU A 412 -17.34 -12.70 32.38
N GLN A 413 -16.30 -11.98 31.95
CA GLN A 413 -14.93 -12.47 31.73
C GLN A 413 -14.87 -13.76 30.92
N LYS A 414 -15.67 -13.84 29.86
CA LYS A 414 -15.69 -15.00 28.97
C LYS A 414 -14.33 -15.16 28.29
N ARG A 415 -13.97 -16.40 28.00
CA ARG A 415 -12.71 -16.77 27.33
C ARG A 415 -12.95 -17.17 25.89
N THR A 416 -11.87 -17.29 25.10
CA THR A 416 -11.92 -17.60 23.66
C THR A 416 -12.65 -18.89 23.28
N VAL A 417 -12.84 -19.80 24.24
CA VAL A 417 -13.55 -21.07 24.09
C VAL A 417 -15.03 -21.01 24.50
N ASP A 418 -15.45 -19.95 25.19
CA ASP A 418 -16.78 -19.84 25.80
C ASP A 418 -17.80 -19.28 24.79
N GLU A 419 -19.04 -19.77 24.89
CA GLU A 419 -20.12 -19.32 24.01
C GLU A 419 -20.46 -17.83 24.26
N GLY A 420 -20.52 -17.06 23.17
CA GLY A 420 -20.81 -15.62 23.23
C GLY A 420 -19.65 -14.77 23.75
N TYR A 421 -18.41 -15.29 23.75
CA TYR A 421 -17.20 -14.50 23.93
C TYR A 421 -17.15 -13.32 22.95
N LYS A 422 -16.69 -12.16 23.43
CA LYS A 422 -16.58 -10.92 22.65
C LYS A 422 -15.11 -10.55 22.53
N ASP A 423 -14.64 -10.31 21.31
CA ASP A 423 -13.23 -10.02 20.98
C ASP A 423 -12.70 -8.73 21.64
N ASN A 424 -12.30 -8.77 22.91
CA ASN A 424 -11.71 -7.61 23.58
C ASN A 424 -10.52 -7.93 24.47
N ILE A 425 -10.30 -9.18 24.87
CA ILE A 425 -9.15 -9.62 25.70
C ILE A 425 -8.73 -11.01 25.24
N PHE A 426 -7.48 -11.17 24.81
CA PHE A 426 -6.95 -12.46 24.31
C PHE A 426 -5.92 -13.09 25.25
N CYS A 427 -5.31 -12.29 26.13
CA CYS A 427 -4.38 -12.71 27.17
C CYS A 427 -5.07 -12.58 28.52
N PHE A 428 -5.60 -13.67 29.08
CA PHE A 428 -6.47 -13.63 30.28
C PHE A 428 -5.71 -13.51 31.60
N ASN A 429 -4.52 -14.11 31.68
CA ASN A 429 -3.65 -14.04 32.85
C ASN A 429 -2.23 -13.60 32.42
N PRO A 430 -2.00 -12.29 32.19
CA PRO A 430 -0.71 -11.82 31.68
C PRO A 430 0.45 -12.16 32.60
N GLN A 431 0.34 -11.89 33.92
CA GLN A 431 1.44 -12.16 34.85
C GLN A 431 1.75 -13.65 34.96
N GLY A 432 0.74 -14.50 35.15
CA GLY A 432 0.96 -15.95 35.19
C GLY A 432 1.49 -16.51 33.88
N THR A 433 1.11 -15.92 32.74
CA THR A 433 1.69 -16.26 31.44
C THR A 433 3.18 -15.93 31.40
N ILE A 434 3.57 -14.74 31.85
CA ILE A 434 4.98 -14.30 31.87
C ILE A 434 5.81 -15.19 32.79
N ASP A 435 5.30 -15.48 33.99
CA ASP A 435 5.99 -16.32 34.97
C ASP A 435 6.20 -17.74 34.43
N TYR A 436 5.20 -18.30 33.74
CA TYR A 436 5.31 -19.62 33.13
C TYR A 436 6.18 -19.61 31.86
N MET A 437 6.10 -18.56 31.04
CA MET A 437 6.99 -18.40 29.89
C MET A 437 8.45 -18.45 30.33
N ASN A 438 8.79 -17.82 31.46
CA ASN A 438 10.14 -17.80 32.02
C ASN A 438 10.67 -19.19 32.44
N SER A 439 9.81 -20.17 32.69
CA SER A 439 10.22 -21.51 33.16
C SER A 439 10.53 -22.50 32.03
N LEU A 440 10.11 -22.20 30.79
CA LEU A 440 10.33 -23.07 29.63
C LEU A 440 11.62 -22.71 28.89
N GLU A 441 12.11 -23.55 27.98
CA GLU A 441 13.37 -23.31 27.22
C GLU A 441 13.12 -23.24 25.69
N GLU A 442 11.88 -23.38 25.25
CA GLU A 442 11.49 -23.19 23.86
C GLU A 442 11.29 -21.69 23.54
N PRO A 443 11.59 -21.26 22.29
CA PRO A 443 11.35 -19.88 21.85
C PRO A 443 9.88 -19.48 21.87
N TRP A 444 9.62 -18.20 22.15
CA TRP A 444 8.26 -17.64 22.15
C TRP A 444 8.04 -16.66 21.00
N ILE A 445 6.97 -16.89 20.25
CA ILE A 445 6.39 -15.93 19.33
C ILE A 445 5.13 -15.34 19.97
N ALA A 446 5.18 -14.07 20.37
CA ALA A 446 4.04 -13.38 20.96
C ALA A 446 3.10 -12.85 19.89
N PHE A 447 1.80 -13.16 19.99
CA PHE A 447 0.77 -12.65 19.07
C PHE A 447 -0.34 -11.92 19.83
N LYS A 448 -1.19 -11.18 19.10
CA LYS A 448 -2.23 -10.31 19.68
C LYS A 448 -1.69 -9.28 20.69
N ILE A 449 -0.42 -8.88 20.56
CA ILE A 449 0.23 -7.95 21.52
C ILE A 449 -0.47 -6.59 21.58
N MET A 450 -1.16 -6.20 20.49
CA MET A 450 -1.93 -4.95 20.38
C MET A 450 -3.41 -5.11 20.76
N ALA A 451 -3.85 -6.28 21.23
CA ALA A 451 -5.25 -6.57 21.55
C ALA A 451 -6.24 -6.11 20.45
N ALA A 452 -6.00 -6.54 19.21
CA ALA A 452 -6.77 -6.14 18.02
C ALA A 452 -6.84 -4.61 17.77
N GLY A 453 -5.75 -3.89 18.08
CA GLY A 453 -5.63 -2.45 17.87
C GLY A 453 -6.05 -1.60 19.08
N ALA A 454 -6.45 -2.22 20.19
CA ALA A 454 -6.76 -1.52 21.43
C ALA A 454 -5.52 -1.00 22.19
N ILE A 455 -4.33 -1.55 21.92
CA ILE A 455 -3.06 -1.10 22.47
C ILE A 455 -2.17 -0.60 21.32
N HIS A 456 -1.61 0.60 21.49
CA HIS A 456 -0.70 1.20 20.52
C HIS A 456 0.64 0.42 20.46
N PRO A 457 1.27 0.27 19.28
CA PRO A 457 2.58 -0.40 19.14
C PRO A 457 3.67 0.08 20.12
N LYS A 458 3.74 1.41 20.37
CA LYS A 458 4.66 2.03 21.35
C LYS A 458 4.54 1.50 22.78
N ASP A 459 3.42 0.87 23.13
CA ASP A 459 3.20 0.22 24.44
C ASP A 459 3.29 -1.30 24.32
N ALA A 460 2.66 -1.87 23.28
CA ALA A 460 2.61 -3.32 23.05
C ALA A 460 4.00 -3.95 22.79
N VAL A 461 4.82 -3.33 21.95
CA VAL A 461 6.14 -3.86 21.56
C VAL A 461 7.11 -3.95 22.74
N PRO A 462 7.35 -2.87 23.54
CA PRO A 462 8.22 -2.99 24.70
C PRO A 462 7.67 -3.96 25.74
N TYR A 463 6.34 -4.00 25.95
CA TYR A 463 5.72 -4.96 26.85
C TYR A 463 6.02 -6.41 26.44
N ALA A 464 5.85 -6.76 25.17
CA ALA A 464 6.07 -8.12 24.70
C ALA A 464 7.55 -8.56 24.84
N PHE A 465 8.49 -7.74 24.37
CA PHE A 465 9.91 -8.10 24.39
C PHE A 465 10.50 -8.15 25.80
N LYS A 466 10.18 -7.18 26.67
CA LYS A 466 10.65 -7.17 28.06
C LYS A 466 10.20 -8.40 28.83
N ASN A 467 9.01 -8.89 28.53
CA ASN A 467 8.39 -10.02 29.22
C ASN A 467 8.65 -11.37 28.54
N GLY A 468 9.68 -11.46 27.69
CA GLY A 468 10.26 -12.75 27.29
C GLY A 468 9.85 -13.28 25.92
N ALA A 469 9.14 -12.50 25.09
CA ALA A 469 8.94 -12.86 23.69
C ALA A 469 10.28 -12.81 22.93
N ASP A 470 10.57 -13.81 22.09
CA ASP A 470 11.74 -13.82 21.19
C ASP A 470 11.39 -13.20 19.83
N PHE A 471 10.14 -13.38 19.39
CA PHE A 471 9.54 -12.77 18.21
C PHE A 471 8.17 -12.21 18.56
N ILE A 472 7.70 -11.24 17.78
CA ILE A 472 6.35 -10.68 17.88
C ILE A 472 5.61 -10.76 16.54
N VAL A 473 4.29 -10.92 16.59
CA VAL A 473 3.41 -10.86 15.41
C VAL A 473 2.54 -9.62 15.47
N MET A 474 2.60 -8.79 14.43
CA MET A 474 1.80 -7.57 14.31
C MET A 474 1.04 -7.55 12.98
N GLY A 475 -0.28 -7.38 13.05
CA GLY A 475 -1.09 -7.02 11.88
C GLY A 475 -0.94 -5.52 11.63
N MET A 476 -0.49 -5.17 10.43
CA MET A 476 -0.13 -3.79 10.05
C MET A 476 -0.74 -3.46 8.69
N TYR A 477 -1.22 -2.22 8.52
CA TYR A 477 -1.50 -1.69 7.19
C TYR A 477 -0.21 -1.22 6.50
N ASP A 478 -0.23 -1.08 5.17
CA ASP A 478 0.89 -0.55 4.37
C ASP A 478 1.48 0.73 4.98
N PHE A 479 0.61 1.65 5.38
CA PHE A 479 0.99 2.94 5.95
C PHE A 479 1.51 2.89 7.40
N GLN A 480 1.47 1.72 8.05
CA GLN A 480 2.00 1.51 9.40
C GLN A 480 3.35 0.80 9.41
N VAL A 481 3.67 0.04 8.34
CA VAL A 481 4.84 -0.86 8.32
C VAL A 481 6.13 -0.15 8.76
N VAL A 482 6.43 1.03 8.21
CA VAL A 482 7.68 1.75 8.52
C VAL A 482 7.70 2.25 9.96
N GLU A 483 6.60 2.85 10.44
CA GLU A 483 6.52 3.36 11.82
C GLU A 483 6.61 2.21 12.83
N ASP A 484 5.90 1.11 12.60
CA ASP A 484 5.93 -0.06 13.48
C ASP A 484 7.33 -0.70 13.51
N CYS A 485 8.02 -0.76 12.37
CA CYS A 485 9.43 -1.17 12.31
C CYS A 485 10.33 -0.21 13.10
N ASN A 486 10.16 1.10 12.96
CA ASN A 486 10.94 2.09 13.70
C ASN A 486 10.72 2.01 15.21
N ILE A 487 9.48 1.83 15.66
CA ILE A 487 9.15 1.63 17.08
C ILE A 487 9.87 0.38 17.61
N MET A 488 9.86 -0.69 16.83
CA MET A 488 10.54 -1.92 17.20
C MET A 488 12.05 -1.75 17.29
N LEU A 489 12.68 -1.09 16.32
CA LEU A 489 14.11 -0.79 16.33
C LEU A 489 14.50 0.06 17.54
N ASP A 490 13.74 1.11 17.84
CA ASP A 490 13.96 1.93 19.03
C ASP A 490 13.92 1.11 20.32
N VAL A 491 13.00 0.13 20.42
CA VAL A 491 12.91 -0.76 21.58
C VAL A 491 14.11 -1.71 21.63
N LEU A 492 14.51 -2.31 20.51
CA LEU A 492 15.64 -3.23 20.46
C LEU A 492 16.99 -2.55 20.77
N ASP A 493 17.16 -1.30 20.36
CA ASP A 493 18.37 -0.51 20.63
C ASP A 493 18.35 0.16 22.02
N SER A 494 17.22 0.09 22.73
CA SER A 494 17.08 0.74 24.03
C SER A 494 17.70 -0.07 25.18
N ASP A 495 18.22 0.66 26.17
CA ASP A 495 18.67 0.10 27.45
C ASP A 495 17.56 -0.60 28.24
N PHE A 496 16.29 -0.38 27.87
CA PHE A 496 15.13 -1.00 28.52
C PHE A 496 15.19 -2.54 28.49
N LEU A 497 15.72 -3.12 27.42
CA LEU A 497 15.86 -4.58 27.30
C LEU A 497 17.03 -5.15 28.10
N LYS A 498 17.92 -4.33 28.67
CA LYS A 498 18.91 -4.80 29.65
C LYS A 498 18.26 -5.40 30.90
N HIS A 499 17.00 -5.03 31.16
CA HIS A 499 16.18 -5.55 32.27
C HIS A 499 15.19 -6.63 31.83
N ARG A 500 15.31 -7.18 30.61
CA ARG A 500 14.54 -8.34 30.17
C ARG A 500 14.83 -9.52 31.10
N GLN A 501 13.78 -10.11 31.67
CA GLN A 501 13.95 -11.19 32.66
C GLN A 501 14.39 -12.51 32.02
N ARG A 502 13.86 -12.80 30.83
CA ARG A 502 14.19 -13.99 30.06
C ARG A 502 15.40 -13.73 29.16
N ARG A 503 16.29 -14.70 29.00
CA ARG A 503 17.35 -14.67 27.96
C ARG A 503 16.76 -14.89 26.56
N TRP A 504 17.38 -14.39 25.51
CA TRP A 504 16.92 -14.69 24.15
C TRP A 504 17.17 -16.17 23.85
N LEU A 505 16.14 -16.87 23.37
CA LEU A 505 16.23 -18.29 23.03
C LEU A 505 16.34 -18.53 21.52
N ALA A 506 16.09 -17.49 20.73
CA ALA A 506 16.15 -17.49 19.28
C ALA A 506 16.71 -16.17 18.75
#